data_AF-X1KFL1-F1
#
_entry.id   AF-X1KFL1-F1
#
_cell.length_a   1.000
_cell.length_b   1.000
_cell.length_c   1.000
_cell.angle_alpha   90.00
_cell.angle_beta   90.00
_cell.angle_gamma   90.00
#
_symmetry.space_group_name_H-M   'P 1'
#
loop_
_entity.id
_entity.type
_entity.pdbx_description
1 polymer ?
#
loop_
_entity_poly.entity_id
_entity_poly.type
_entity_poly.pdbx_seq_one_letter_code
_entity_poly.pdbx_strand_id
1 'polypeptide(L)'
;YMIELFSGKPYDIYMKEKIFKPLEMDSSSLGPYPVDEERFTYGHGRDGLEGSVQSVKPYICGTIPETGCGGMLSTCTDLAHFVIAQLNCGVYKGKKIVKDETLEEMQRLQVATGNSRSGMGLAWHRFMHHGHVVLRHTGGMPGVANHVAFYPDLLQSTW
;
A
#
# COMPACT_ATOMS: atom_id res chain seq x y z
N TYR A 1 -11.07 11.57 -5.70
CA TYR A 1 -11.70 12.31 -6.81
C TYR A 1 -11.83 11.51 -8.10
N MET A 2 -10.77 11.25 -8.89
CA MET A 2 -10.92 10.58 -10.20
C MET A 2 -11.66 9.23 -10.13
N ILE A 3 -11.32 8.38 -9.18
CA ILE A 3 -12.00 7.09 -8.96
C ILE A 3 -13.50 7.31 -8.70
N GLU A 4 -13.85 8.32 -7.92
CA GLU A 4 -15.24 8.63 -7.57
C GLU A 4 -16.02 9.13 -8.79
N LEU A 5 -15.40 10.00 -9.59
CA LEU A 5 -15.97 10.52 -10.83
C LEU A 5 -16.29 9.39 -11.83
N PHE A 6 -15.35 8.45 -12.04
CA PHE A 6 -15.53 7.38 -13.02
C PHE A 6 -16.37 6.20 -12.51
N SER A 7 -16.35 5.94 -11.20
CA SER A 7 -17.12 4.82 -10.62
C SER A 7 -18.51 5.21 -10.13
N GLY A 8 -18.76 6.50 -9.92
CA GLY A 8 -19.98 7.00 -9.27
C GLY A 8 -20.08 6.61 -7.79
N LYS A 9 -18.99 6.14 -7.16
CA LYS A 9 -18.97 5.69 -5.77
C LYS A 9 -17.97 6.50 -4.93
N PRO A 10 -18.24 6.73 -3.63
CA PRO A 10 -17.22 7.24 -2.71
C PRO A 10 -15.96 6.38 -2.72
N TYR A 11 -14.79 7.01 -2.57
CA TYR A 11 -13.50 6.33 -2.74
C TYR A 11 -13.29 5.16 -1.77
N ASP A 12 -13.65 5.35 -0.51
CA ASP A 12 -13.61 4.33 0.55
C ASP A 12 -14.50 3.12 0.22
N ILE A 13 -15.70 3.36 -0.30
CA ILE A 13 -16.62 2.30 -0.74
C ILE A 13 -16.06 1.55 -1.95
N TYR A 14 -15.50 2.27 -2.92
CA TYR A 14 -14.86 1.64 -4.09
C TYR A 14 -13.71 0.73 -3.64
N MET A 15 -12.82 1.22 -2.78
CA MET A 15 -11.68 0.45 -2.27
C MET A 15 -12.11 -0.79 -1.49
N LYS A 16 -13.13 -0.66 -0.63
CA LYS A 16 -13.69 -1.80 0.12
C LYS A 16 -14.24 -2.87 -0.81
N GLU A 17 -15.00 -2.49 -1.83
CA GLU A 17 -15.65 -3.44 -2.74
C GLU A 17 -14.72 -4.04 -3.79
N LYS A 18 -13.79 -3.25 -4.32
CA LYS A 18 -12.98 -3.62 -5.48
C LYS A 18 -11.59 -4.13 -5.11
N ILE A 19 -11.09 -3.77 -3.94
CA ILE A 19 -9.74 -4.13 -3.48
C ILE A 19 -9.82 -4.95 -2.18
N PHE A 20 -10.34 -4.40 -1.09
CA PHE A 20 -10.20 -5.06 0.22
C PHE A 20 -10.98 -6.37 0.32
N LYS A 21 -12.27 -6.40 -0.03
CA LYS A 21 -13.08 -7.62 0.02
C LYS A 21 -12.55 -8.73 -0.89
N PRO A 22 -12.23 -8.49 -2.19
CA PRO A 22 -11.70 -9.53 -3.06
C PRO A 22 -10.36 -10.11 -2.60
N LEU A 23 -9.56 -9.33 -1.86
CA LEU A 23 -8.26 -9.72 -1.35
C LEU A 23 -8.29 -10.21 0.11
N GLU A 24 -9.47 -10.34 0.72
CA GLU A 24 -9.62 -10.71 2.14
C GLU A 24 -8.79 -9.80 3.08
N MET A 25 -8.76 -8.49 2.79
CA MET A 25 -8.12 -7.47 3.61
C MET A 25 -9.11 -6.90 4.62
N ASP A 26 -9.64 -7.77 5.50
CA ASP A 26 -10.76 -7.45 6.39
C ASP A 26 -10.38 -6.48 7.52
N SER A 27 -9.09 -6.30 7.79
CA SER A 27 -8.56 -5.35 8.77
C SER A 27 -8.08 -4.05 8.12
N SER A 28 -8.45 -3.80 6.86
CA SER A 28 -8.05 -2.62 6.09
C SER A 28 -9.20 -1.65 5.87
N SER A 29 -8.95 -0.35 6.03
CA SER A 29 -9.98 0.68 5.92
C SER A 29 -9.46 2.05 5.48
N LEU A 30 -10.38 2.85 4.92
CA LEU A 30 -10.21 4.27 4.59
C LEU A 30 -11.37 5.03 5.26
N GLY A 31 -11.14 6.25 5.76
CA GLY A 31 -12.18 7.07 6.40
C GLY A 31 -12.16 6.99 7.93
N PRO A 32 -13.18 7.51 8.65
CA PRO A 32 -13.17 7.51 10.10
C PRO A 32 -13.05 6.06 10.58
N TYR A 33 -11.90 5.77 11.16
CA TYR A 33 -11.50 4.43 11.51
C TYR A 33 -12.54 3.86 12.47
N PRO A 34 -13.06 2.64 12.26
CA PRO A 34 -13.65 1.91 13.37
C PRO A 34 -12.49 1.73 14.36
N VAL A 35 -12.39 2.63 15.34
CA VAL A 35 -11.39 2.53 16.39
C VAL A 35 -11.87 1.41 17.30
N ASP A 36 -11.66 0.18 16.84
CA ASP A 36 -11.47 -0.92 17.76
C ASP A 36 -10.13 -0.62 18.46
N GLU A 37 -10.21 0.08 19.60
CA GLU A 37 -9.03 0.48 20.38
C GLU A 37 -8.16 -0.73 20.75
N GLU A 38 -8.73 -1.94 20.81
CA GLU A 38 -7.97 -3.17 21.09
C GLU A 38 -7.09 -3.60 19.91
N ARG A 39 -7.46 -3.23 18.68
CA ARG A 39 -6.73 -3.60 17.45
C ARG A 39 -5.88 -2.47 16.88
N PHE A 40 -6.08 -1.25 17.36
CA PHE A 40 -5.39 -0.08 16.84
C PHE A 40 -3.98 0.07 17.43
N THR A 41 -2.97 0.21 16.57
CA THR A 41 -1.60 0.50 17.03
C THR A 41 -1.40 1.99 17.24
N TYR A 42 -1.00 2.38 18.45
CA TYR A 42 -0.56 3.74 18.73
C TYR A 42 0.89 3.93 18.31
N GLY A 43 1.16 5.03 17.60
CA GLY A 43 2.52 5.42 17.24
C GLY A 43 3.33 5.78 18.48
N HIS A 44 4.65 5.59 18.42
CA HIS A 44 5.56 5.94 19.52
C HIS A 44 6.70 6.81 19.02
N GLY A 45 7.11 7.78 19.84
CA GLY A 45 8.20 8.69 19.58
C GLY A 45 9.15 8.76 20.77
N ARG A 46 10.32 9.37 20.56
CA ARG A 46 11.32 9.59 21.60
C ARG A 46 11.90 10.98 21.44
N ASP A 47 12.06 11.70 22.56
CA ASP A 47 12.74 13.00 22.58
C ASP A 47 14.26 12.80 22.60
N GLY A 48 14.93 13.04 21.48
CA GLY A 48 16.37 12.78 21.33
C GLY A 48 16.75 11.31 21.45
N LEU A 49 18.06 11.04 21.66
CA LEU A 49 18.58 9.68 21.81
C LEU A 49 18.39 9.12 23.22
N GLU A 50 18.39 10.00 24.24
CA GLU A 50 18.35 9.64 25.66
C GLU A 50 16.96 9.76 26.30
N GLY A 51 15.97 10.33 25.59
CA GLY A 51 14.62 10.45 26.11
C GLY A 51 13.90 9.11 26.25
N SER A 52 12.81 9.11 27.02
CA SER A 52 11.92 7.96 27.13
C SER A 52 11.02 7.83 25.90
N VAL A 53 10.64 6.59 25.57
CA VAL A 53 9.66 6.32 24.50
C VAL A 53 8.27 6.69 25.03
N GLN A 54 7.54 7.50 24.26
CA GLN A 54 6.21 7.99 24.60
C GLN A 54 5.23 7.70 23.47
N SER A 55 3.98 7.43 23.82
CA SER A 55 2.90 7.31 22.84
C SER A 55 2.66 8.66 22.16
N VAL A 56 2.47 8.63 20.85
CA VAL A 56 2.14 9.78 20.02
C VAL A 56 0.65 9.73 19.73
N LYS A 57 -0.02 10.89 19.85
CA LYS A 57 -1.43 11.00 19.50
C LYS A 57 -1.64 10.50 18.06
N PRO A 58 -2.62 9.61 17.81
CA PRO A 58 -2.88 9.12 16.47
C PRO A 58 -3.05 10.27 15.49
N TYR A 59 -2.25 10.25 14.41
CA TYR A 59 -2.43 11.17 13.31
C TYR A 59 -3.61 10.67 12.48
N ILE A 60 -4.78 11.25 12.73
CA ILE A 60 -5.96 11.01 11.90
C ILE A 60 -5.79 11.92 10.69
N CYS A 61 -5.54 11.33 9.52
CA CYS A 61 -5.40 12.08 8.28
C CYS A 61 -6.68 12.90 8.06
N GLY A 62 -6.51 14.21 8.05
CA GLY A 62 -7.40 15.11 8.78
C GLY A 62 -8.40 15.87 7.93
N THR A 63 -8.54 15.57 6.63
CA THR A 63 -9.63 16.03 5.77
C THR A 63 -9.71 15.17 4.50
N ILE A 64 -10.90 14.93 3.96
CA ILE A 64 -11.04 14.60 2.53
C ILE A 64 -10.46 15.82 1.79
N PRO A 65 -9.39 15.69 0.98
CA PRO A 65 -9.06 14.54 0.13
C PRO A 65 -7.78 13.74 0.49
N GLU A 66 -7.20 13.89 1.68
CA GLU A 66 -5.90 13.26 2.05
C GLU A 66 -5.95 11.72 2.10
N THR A 67 -7.15 11.12 2.14
CA THR A 67 -7.35 9.66 2.20
C THR A 67 -6.67 8.91 1.05
N GLY A 68 -6.57 9.52 -0.14
CA GLY A 68 -5.90 8.93 -1.30
C GLY A 68 -4.37 8.89 -1.21
N CYS A 69 -3.75 9.66 -0.32
CA CYS A 69 -2.29 9.81 -0.21
C CYS A 69 -1.67 8.97 0.92
N GLY A 70 -2.43 8.73 1.99
CA GLY A 70 -1.90 7.99 3.15
C GLY A 70 -2.91 7.69 4.25
N GLY A 71 -4.21 7.76 3.95
CA GLY A 71 -5.25 7.58 4.96
C GLY A 71 -5.63 6.13 5.26
N MET A 72 -4.99 5.15 4.61
CA MET A 72 -5.30 3.73 4.78
C MET A 72 -4.66 3.18 6.06
N LEU A 73 -5.47 2.47 6.85
CA LEU A 73 -4.96 1.56 7.89
C LEU A 73 -5.06 0.14 7.40
N SER A 74 -4.10 -0.69 7.80
CA SER A 74 -4.01 -2.09 7.40
C SER A 74 -3.11 -2.87 8.38
N THR A 75 -3.00 -4.17 8.16
CA THR A 75 -2.08 -5.07 8.87
C THR A 75 -1.04 -5.61 7.91
N CYS A 76 0.05 -6.20 8.44
CA CYS A 76 1.03 -6.88 7.58
C CYS A 76 0.40 -8.05 6.82
N THR A 77 -0.56 -8.76 7.42
CA THR A 77 -1.26 -9.89 6.80
C THR A 77 -2.13 -9.44 5.62
N ASP A 78 -2.92 -8.39 5.80
CA ASP A 78 -3.75 -7.83 4.72
C ASP A 78 -2.87 -7.32 3.57
N LEU A 79 -1.79 -6.61 3.87
CA LEU A 79 -0.83 -6.14 2.86
C LEU A 79 -0.14 -7.31 2.15
N ALA A 80 0.08 -8.44 2.82
CA ALA A 80 0.62 -9.64 2.18
C ALA A 80 -0.34 -10.19 1.11
N HIS A 81 -1.66 -10.17 1.33
CA HIS A 81 -2.63 -10.57 0.31
C HIS A 81 -2.57 -9.64 -0.92
N PHE A 82 -2.42 -8.33 -0.70
CA PHE A 82 -2.20 -7.37 -1.77
C PHE A 82 -0.90 -7.62 -2.53
N VAL A 83 0.19 -7.89 -1.83
CA VAL A 83 1.48 -8.25 -2.45
C VAL A 83 1.36 -9.55 -3.24
N ILE A 84 0.66 -10.57 -2.75
CA ILE A 84 0.39 -11.81 -3.49
C ILE A 84 -0.36 -11.50 -4.79
N ALA A 85 -1.36 -10.61 -4.77
CA ALA A 85 -2.06 -10.20 -5.98
C ALA A 85 -1.13 -9.46 -6.97
N GLN A 86 -0.27 -8.55 -6.49
CA GLN A 86 0.73 -7.86 -7.33
C GLN A 86 1.71 -8.83 -8.00
N LEU A 87 2.01 -9.90 -7.30
CA LEU A 87 2.92 -10.96 -7.70
C LEU A 87 2.28 -12.00 -8.63
N ASN A 88 0.96 -12.17 -8.56
CA ASN A 88 0.20 -13.20 -9.26
C ASN A 88 -0.78 -12.60 -10.27
N CYS A 89 -0.29 -11.71 -11.14
CA CYS A 89 -1.07 -11.12 -12.24
C CYS A 89 -2.42 -10.50 -11.80
N GLY A 90 -2.44 -9.86 -10.63
CA GLY A 90 -3.63 -9.23 -10.07
C GLY A 90 -4.64 -10.21 -9.47
N VAL A 91 -4.24 -11.46 -9.22
CA VAL A 91 -5.12 -12.53 -8.72
C VAL A 91 -4.75 -12.96 -7.30
N TYR A 92 -5.73 -12.98 -6.42
CA TYR A 92 -5.63 -13.57 -5.08
C TYR A 92 -6.73 -14.62 -4.91
N LYS A 93 -6.38 -15.87 -4.59
CA LYS A 93 -7.33 -16.99 -4.43
C LYS A 93 -8.40 -17.07 -5.54
N GLY A 94 -7.97 -16.90 -6.79
CA GLY A 94 -8.86 -16.93 -7.97
C GLY A 94 -9.71 -15.67 -8.20
N LYS A 95 -9.59 -14.63 -7.38
CA LYS A 95 -10.23 -13.32 -7.60
C LYS A 95 -9.26 -12.36 -8.29
N LYS A 96 -9.62 -11.89 -9.48
CA LYS A 96 -8.84 -10.92 -10.25
C LYS A 96 -9.32 -9.50 -9.97
N ILE A 97 -8.42 -8.61 -9.55
CA ILE A 97 -8.74 -7.20 -9.24
C ILE A 97 -8.26 -6.21 -10.31
N VAL A 98 -7.34 -6.62 -11.17
CA VAL A 98 -6.76 -5.78 -12.24
C VAL A 98 -6.40 -6.65 -13.45
N LYS A 99 -6.42 -6.05 -14.65
CA LYS A 99 -6.00 -6.73 -15.88
C LYS A 99 -4.48 -6.89 -15.92
N ASP A 100 -3.99 -7.88 -16.65
CA ASP A 100 -2.56 -8.20 -16.71
C ASP A 100 -1.77 -7.02 -17.28
N GLU A 101 -2.25 -6.44 -18.37
CA GLU A 101 -1.59 -5.30 -19.02
C GLU A 101 -1.59 -4.08 -18.09
N THR A 102 -2.66 -3.87 -17.31
CA THR A 102 -2.73 -2.76 -16.35
C THR A 102 -1.75 -2.95 -15.18
N LEU A 103 -1.55 -4.18 -14.73
CA LEU A 103 -0.57 -4.50 -13.70
C LEU A 103 0.86 -4.31 -14.23
N GLU A 104 1.15 -4.80 -15.42
CA GLU A 104 2.44 -4.60 -16.08
C GLU A 104 2.78 -3.11 -16.23
N GLU A 105 1.81 -2.30 -16.67
CA GLU A 105 1.94 -0.84 -16.74
C GLU A 105 2.23 -0.22 -15.36
N MET A 106 1.56 -0.69 -14.31
CA MET A 106 1.76 -0.21 -12.94
C MET A 106 3.20 -0.45 -12.45
N GLN A 107 3.74 -1.61 -12.80
CA GLN A 107 5.04 -2.11 -12.35
C GLN A 107 6.22 -1.68 -13.25
N ARG A 108 5.93 -1.25 -14.48
CA ARG A 108 6.96 -0.78 -15.43
C ARG A 108 7.64 0.49 -14.94
N LEU A 109 8.91 0.67 -15.31
CA LEU A 109 9.61 1.94 -15.15
C LEU A 109 8.93 3.01 -16.04
N GLN A 110 8.28 3.97 -15.40
CA GLN A 110 7.62 5.10 -16.07
C GLN A 110 8.57 6.29 -16.20
N VAL A 111 9.36 6.56 -15.15
CA VAL A 111 10.34 7.64 -15.14
C VAL A 111 11.63 7.15 -14.51
N ALA A 112 12.75 7.24 -15.24
CA ALA A 112 14.06 6.86 -14.75
C ALA A 112 14.69 7.97 -13.88
N THR A 113 15.44 7.57 -12.86
CA THR A 113 16.36 8.47 -12.14
C THR A 113 17.64 8.60 -12.97
N GLY A 114 17.75 9.71 -13.69
CA GLY A 114 18.85 9.94 -14.63
C GLY A 114 18.93 8.84 -15.70
N ASN A 115 20.12 8.33 -15.95
CA ASN A 115 20.36 7.23 -16.90
C ASN A 115 20.32 5.84 -16.26
N SER A 116 19.74 5.71 -15.06
CA SER A 116 19.69 4.42 -14.35
C SER A 116 18.49 3.57 -14.77
N ARG A 117 18.54 2.27 -14.45
CA ARG A 117 17.39 1.35 -14.54
C ARG A 117 16.44 1.46 -13.34
N SER A 118 16.68 2.41 -12.44
CA SER A 118 15.88 2.70 -11.26
C SER A 118 15.08 3.99 -11.48
N GLY A 119 14.00 4.16 -10.73
CA GLY A 119 13.14 5.33 -10.80
C GLY A 119 11.76 5.03 -10.25
N MET A 120 10.73 5.51 -10.94
CA MET A 120 9.33 5.38 -10.53
C MET A 120 8.54 4.56 -11.52
N GLY A 121 7.76 3.60 -11.01
CA GLY A 121 6.56 3.07 -11.67
C GLY A 121 5.33 3.89 -11.30
N LEU A 122 4.13 3.37 -11.57
CA LEU A 122 2.90 4.01 -11.12
C LEU A 122 2.70 3.69 -9.64
N ALA A 123 2.98 4.68 -8.77
CA ALA A 123 2.95 4.55 -7.32
C ALA A 123 3.92 3.48 -6.75
N TRP A 124 5.03 3.19 -7.44
CA TRP A 124 6.08 2.31 -6.93
C TRP A 124 7.46 2.93 -7.13
N HIS A 125 8.29 2.91 -6.08
CA HIS A 125 9.73 3.11 -6.24
C HIS A 125 10.30 1.83 -6.84
N ARG A 126 10.91 1.93 -8.01
CA ARG A 126 11.45 0.80 -8.75
C ARG A 126 12.96 0.87 -8.78
N PHE A 127 13.66 -0.15 -8.32
CA PHE A 127 15.12 -0.17 -8.33
C PHE A 127 15.68 -1.55 -8.65
N MET A 128 16.95 -1.56 -9.06
CA MET A 128 17.70 -2.80 -9.22
C MET A 128 18.33 -3.18 -7.87
N HIS A 129 18.11 -4.42 -7.42
CA HIS A 129 18.72 -4.99 -6.23
C HIS A 129 19.21 -6.40 -6.53
N HIS A 130 20.53 -6.64 -6.43
CA HIS A 130 21.17 -7.92 -6.79
C HIS A 130 20.77 -8.47 -8.16
N GLY A 131 20.64 -7.60 -9.17
CA GLY A 131 20.28 -8.00 -10.54
C GLY A 131 18.78 -8.15 -10.78
N HIS A 132 17.96 -8.05 -9.74
CA HIS A 132 16.50 -8.16 -9.82
C HIS A 132 15.82 -6.81 -9.71
N VAL A 133 14.60 -6.73 -10.25
CA VAL A 133 13.74 -5.56 -10.07
C VAL A 133 13.07 -5.66 -8.70
N VAL A 134 13.10 -4.58 -7.93
CA VAL A 134 12.31 -4.44 -6.71
C VAL A 134 11.36 -3.28 -6.87
N LEU A 135 10.10 -3.53 -6.52
CA LEU A 135 9.08 -2.50 -6.34
C LEU A 135 8.87 -2.28 -4.86
N ARG A 136 8.83 -1.00 -4.46
CA ARG A 136 8.72 -0.60 -3.07
C ARG A 136 7.83 0.61 -2.89
N HIS A 137 7.09 0.66 -1.80
CA HIS A 137 6.51 1.88 -1.29
C HIS A 137 6.77 2.00 0.21
N THR A 138 7.02 3.22 0.67
CA THR A 138 7.23 3.53 2.08
C THR A 138 6.19 4.54 2.53
N GLY A 139 5.91 4.58 3.81
CA GLY A 139 5.01 5.56 4.40
C GLY A 139 5.40 5.84 5.83
N GLY A 140 5.07 7.04 6.30
CA GLY A 140 5.38 7.48 7.64
C GLY A 140 4.34 8.47 8.11
N MET A 141 3.89 8.28 9.33
CA MET A 141 3.09 9.24 10.10
C MET A 141 3.75 9.38 11.48
N PRO A 142 3.44 10.42 12.27
CA PRO A 142 4.01 10.57 13.60
C PRO A 142 3.92 9.27 14.43
N GLY A 143 5.08 8.73 14.78
CA GLY A 143 5.23 7.52 15.59
C GLY A 143 5.01 6.18 14.87
N VAL A 144 4.73 6.16 13.56
CA VAL A 144 4.59 4.93 12.78
C VAL A 144 5.32 5.02 11.44
N ALA A 145 5.92 3.92 11.01
CA ALA A 145 6.54 3.79 9.69
C ALA A 145 6.10 2.48 9.05
N ASN A 146 5.97 2.47 7.73
CA ASN A 146 5.62 1.29 6.96
C ASN A 146 6.52 1.14 5.73
N HIS A 147 6.61 -0.11 5.29
CA HIS A 147 7.41 -0.50 4.15
C HIS A 147 6.78 -1.72 3.49
N VAL A 148 6.57 -1.64 2.18
CA VAL A 148 6.19 -2.79 1.34
C VAL A 148 7.21 -2.89 0.23
N ALA A 149 7.72 -4.09 0.00
CA ALA A 149 8.60 -4.38 -1.11
C ALA A 149 8.39 -5.80 -1.63
N PHE A 150 8.55 -6.01 -2.92
CA PHE A 150 8.49 -7.32 -3.56
C PHE A 150 9.28 -7.35 -4.87
N TYR A 151 9.61 -8.57 -5.31
CA TYR A 151 10.38 -8.86 -6.52
C TYR A 151 9.45 -9.51 -7.54
N PRO A 152 8.90 -8.76 -8.52
CA PRO A 152 7.95 -9.31 -9.49
C PRO A 152 8.57 -10.39 -10.40
N ASP A 153 9.89 -10.38 -10.57
CA ASP A 153 10.63 -11.30 -11.44
C ASP A 153 11.04 -12.62 -10.76
N LEU A 154 10.88 -12.73 -9.44
CA LEU A 154 11.25 -13.95 -8.69
C LEU A 154 10.13 -14.98 -8.59
N LEU A 155 8.93 -14.68 -9.08
CA LEU A 155 7.88 -15.68 -9.22
C LEU A 155 8.05 -16.48 -10.49
N GLN A 156 8.86 -17.53 -10.37
CA GLN A 156 8.82 -18.64 -11.31
C GLN A 156 7.70 -19.59 -10.88
N SER A 157 6.61 -19.60 -11.65
CA SER A 157 5.67 -20.71 -11.88
C SER A 157 5.19 -21.55 -10.69
N THR A 158 3.86 -21.67 -10.59
CA THR A 158 3.04 -22.66 -9.86
C THR A 158 2.87 -22.51 -8.35
N TRP A 159 1.69 -21.99 -7.96
CA TRP A 159 0.97 -22.33 -6.73
C TRP A 159 -0.26 -23.16 -7.09
#